data_AF-A0A967GQZ0-F1
#
_entry.id   AF-A0A967GQZ0-F1
#
_cell.length_a   1.000
_cell.length_b   1.000
_cell.length_c   1.000
_cell.angle_alpha   90.00
_cell.angle_beta   90.00
_cell.angle_gamma   90.00
#
_symmetry.space_group_name_H-M   'P 1'
#
loop_
_entity.id
_entity.type
_entity.pdbx_description
1 polymer ?
#
loop_
_entity_poly.entity_id
_entity_poly.type
_entity_poly.pdbx_seq_one_letter_code
_entity_poly.pdbx_strand_id
1 'polypeptide(L)'
;LVHDRDTTYTTSTLANYEASGLTGDPQFTSAGQLPASVSRADGVTPDGLSLPGSSPAIDGGAALGDPFTGSIDGPSRPQGGAWDIGAYENVTRENTPGPPDGIYVVQLP
;
A
#
# COMPACT_ATOMS: atom_id res chain seq x y z
N LEU A 1 9.72 -8.65 -17.33
CA LEU A 1 10.98 -9.06 -17.98
C LEU A 1 11.97 -7.92 -17.75
N VAL A 2 13.05 -8.16 -17.02
CA VAL A 2 14.09 -7.14 -16.79
C VAL A 2 15.28 -7.48 -17.67
N HIS A 3 15.82 -6.50 -18.38
CA HIS A 3 17.03 -6.67 -19.19
C HIS A 3 18.13 -5.82 -18.57
N ASP A 4 19.25 -6.45 -18.21
CA ASP A 4 20.51 -5.76 -17.90
C ASP A 4 21.56 -6.23 -18.91
N ARG A 5 21.82 -5.36 -19.90
CA ARG A 5 22.70 -5.66 -21.03
C ARG A 5 22.28 -6.97 -21.71
N ASP A 6 23.14 -7.99 -21.67
CA ASP A 6 22.92 -9.30 -22.30
C ASP A 6 22.20 -10.30 -21.38
N THR A 7 21.89 -9.91 -20.12
CA THR A 7 21.19 -10.77 -19.17
C THR A 7 19.71 -10.43 -19.14
N THR A 8 18.88 -11.44 -19.35
CA THR A 8 17.42 -11.33 -19.24
C THR A 8 16.95 -12.03 -17.98
N TYR A 9 16.30 -11.29 -17.09
CA TYR A 9 15.71 -11.81 -15.87
C TYR A 9 14.21 -12.02 -16.05
N THR A 10 13.77 -13.25 -15.79
CA THR A 10 12.37 -13.66 -15.72
C THR A 10 11.87 -13.54 -14.29
N THR A 11 10.57 -13.77 -14.07
CA THR A 11 10.01 -13.87 -12.71
C THR A 11 10.69 -14.95 -11.87
N SER A 12 11.24 -16.00 -12.49
CA SER A 12 11.96 -17.08 -11.79
C SER A 12 13.43 -16.77 -11.47
N THR A 13 14.03 -15.77 -12.12
CA THR A 13 15.45 -15.42 -11.92
C THR A 13 15.64 -14.01 -11.38
N LEU A 14 14.55 -13.27 -11.15
CA LEU A 14 14.60 -11.90 -10.64
C LEU A 14 15.35 -11.79 -9.32
N ALA A 15 15.24 -12.79 -8.44
CA ALA A 15 15.95 -12.83 -7.15
C ALA A 15 17.49 -12.77 -7.29
N ASN A 16 18.04 -13.16 -8.43
CA ASN A 16 19.48 -13.04 -8.69
C ASN A 16 19.92 -11.60 -8.98
N TYR A 17 18.99 -10.78 -9.48
CA TYR A 17 19.21 -9.35 -9.74
C TYR A 17 18.85 -8.52 -8.50
N GLU A 18 17.74 -8.86 -7.85
CA GLU A 18 17.22 -8.14 -6.70
C GLU A 18 16.68 -9.13 -5.67
N ALA A 19 17.52 -9.45 -4.68
CA ALA A 19 17.26 -10.55 -3.73
C ALA A 19 16.07 -10.28 -2.79
N SER A 20 15.72 -9.02 -2.56
CA SER A 20 14.54 -8.60 -1.80
C SER A 20 13.27 -8.52 -2.64
N GLY A 21 13.35 -8.90 -3.92
CA GLY A 21 12.29 -8.64 -4.88
C GLY A 21 11.07 -9.50 -4.68
N LEU A 22 9.92 -8.85 -4.74
CA LEU A 22 8.63 -9.54 -4.73
C LEU A 22 8.21 -9.84 -6.17
N THR A 23 7.94 -11.11 -6.43
CA THR A 23 7.47 -11.61 -7.74
C THR A 23 5.99 -11.96 -7.74
N GLY A 24 5.31 -11.81 -6.60
CA GLY A 24 3.88 -12.07 -6.46
C GLY A 24 3.03 -11.00 -7.15
N ASP A 25 1.87 -11.41 -7.66
CA ASP A 25 0.86 -10.48 -8.16
C ASP A 25 0.39 -9.57 -6.99
N PRO A 26 0.42 -8.22 -7.13
CA PRO A 26 -0.04 -7.30 -6.09
C PRO A 26 -1.55 -7.41 -5.80
N GLN A 27 -2.32 -8.16 -6.60
CA GLN A 27 -3.75 -8.39 -6.38
C GLN A 27 -4.59 -7.13 -6.31
N PHE A 28 -4.33 -6.13 -7.16
CA PHE A 28 -5.10 -4.87 -7.18
C PHE A 28 -6.61 -5.11 -7.17
N THR A 29 -7.35 -4.29 -6.42
CA THR A 29 -8.81 -4.41 -6.25
C THR A 29 -9.57 -4.58 -7.58
N SER A 30 -9.17 -3.84 -8.62
CA SER A 30 -9.66 -4.00 -9.98
C SER A 30 -8.68 -3.39 -10.99
N ALA A 31 -7.71 -4.18 -11.46
CA ALA A 31 -6.64 -3.72 -12.37
C ALA A 31 -7.14 -3.09 -13.69
N GLY A 32 -8.39 -3.34 -14.09
CA GLY A 32 -9.02 -2.72 -15.26
C GLY A 32 -9.61 -1.33 -15.01
N GLN A 33 -9.64 -0.86 -13.76
CA GLN A 33 -10.15 0.46 -13.37
C GLN A 33 -8.99 1.39 -13.06
N LEU A 34 -8.35 1.91 -14.10
CA LEU A 34 -7.20 2.79 -13.96
C LEU A 34 -7.61 4.17 -13.42
N PRO A 35 -6.83 4.77 -12.50
CA PRO A 35 -7.02 6.14 -12.03
C PRO A 35 -7.14 7.15 -13.17
N ALA A 36 -8.23 7.91 -13.19
CA ALA A 36 -8.46 8.97 -14.17
C ALA A 36 -8.34 10.37 -13.54
N SER A 37 -8.64 10.49 -12.24
CA SER A 37 -8.46 11.71 -11.47
C SER A 37 -7.88 11.39 -10.10
N VAL A 38 -7.06 12.33 -9.60
CA VAL A 38 -6.51 12.32 -8.25
C VAL A 38 -6.77 13.71 -7.67
N SER A 39 -7.48 13.78 -6.56
CA SER A 39 -7.73 15.03 -5.84
C SER A 39 -7.51 14.82 -4.34
N ARG A 40 -7.10 15.87 -3.63
CA ARG A 40 -6.99 15.81 -2.16
C ARG A 40 -8.35 15.61 -1.47
N ALA A 41 -9.45 15.95 -2.14
CA ALA A 41 -10.79 15.90 -1.57
C ALA A 41 -11.48 14.54 -1.79
N ASP A 42 -11.33 13.99 -2.99
CA ASP A 42 -12.06 12.81 -3.47
C ASP A 42 -11.16 11.57 -3.57
N GLY A 43 -9.87 11.71 -3.28
CA GLY A 43 -8.89 10.65 -3.43
C GLY A 43 -8.67 10.31 -4.91
N VAL A 44 -8.58 9.00 -5.20
CA VAL A 44 -8.37 8.49 -6.55
C VAL A 44 -9.67 7.95 -7.13
N THR A 45 -10.01 8.33 -8.36
CA THR A 45 -11.21 7.84 -9.05
C THR A 45 -10.92 7.46 -10.51
N PRO A 46 -11.32 6.26 -10.96
CA PRO A 46 -11.75 5.12 -10.15
C PRO A 46 -10.59 4.55 -9.31
N ASP A 47 -10.90 3.92 -8.18
CA ASP A 47 -9.92 3.23 -7.34
C ASP A 47 -9.84 1.73 -7.69
N GLY A 48 -9.10 1.40 -8.75
CA GLY A 48 -8.84 0.02 -9.12
C GLY A 48 -7.48 -0.51 -8.68
N LEU A 49 -6.54 0.36 -8.35
CA LEU A 49 -5.14 -0.01 -8.09
C LEU A 49 -4.76 0.03 -6.60
N SER A 50 -5.72 0.25 -5.70
CA SER A 50 -5.53 -0.01 -4.28
C SER A 50 -5.24 -1.49 -4.00
N LEU A 51 -4.49 -1.73 -2.93
CA LEU A 51 -4.12 -3.07 -2.47
C LEU A 51 -5.21 -3.61 -1.55
N PRO A 52 -5.79 -4.81 -1.77
CA PRO A 52 -6.59 -5.48 -0.76
C PRO A 52 -5.70 -6.01 0.37
N GLY A 53 -6.28 -6.25 1.55
CA GLY A 53 -5.51 -6.67 2.74
C GLY A 53 -4.75 -8.00 2.64
N SER A 54 -4.97 -8.80 1.58
CA SER A 54 -4.19 -10.02 1.30
C SER A 54 -3.02 -9.80 0.33
N SER A 55 -2.83 -8.57 -0.14
CA SER A 55 -1.83 -8.26 -1.16
C SER A 55 -0.41 -8.57 -0.65
N PRO A 56 0.42 -9.26 -1.45
CA PRO A 56 1.82 -9.45 -1.11
C PRO A 56 2.64 -8.16 -1.22
N ALA A 57 2.08 -7.08 -1.77
CA ALA A 57 2.74 -5.79 -1.86
C ALA A 57 2.66 -4.97 -0.57
N ILE A 58 1.85 -5.39 0.41
CA ILE A 58 1.74 -4.75 1.72
C ILE A 58 3.02 -4.97 2.52
N ASP A 59 3.56 -3.92 3.14
CA ASP A 59 4.77 -3.95 3.98
C ASP A 59 6.01 -4.55 3.29
N GLY A 60 6.04 -4.57 1.95
CA GLY A 60 7.09 -5.20 1.15
C GLY A 60 8.20 -4.24 0.70
N GLY A 61 8.01 -2.94 0.85
CA GLY A 61 8.88 -1.89 0.34
C GLY A 61 9.88 -1.35 1.37
N ALA A 62 10.87 -0.60 0.88
CA ALA A 62 11.80 0.12 1.75
C ALA A 62 11.16 1.40 2.30
N ALA A 63 11.34 1.65 3.60
CA ALA A 63 10.94 2.91 4.23
C ALA A 63 11.98 4.00 3.94
N LEU A 64 11.67 4.92 3.03
CA LEU A 64 12.60 5.98 2.60
C LEU A 64 12.58 7.21 3.51
N GLY A 65 11.49 7.42 4.27
CA GLY A 65 11.30 8.58 5.14
C GLY A 65 10.99 9.86 4.38
N ASP A 66 11.15 11.00 5.05
CA ASP A 66 10.91 12.32 4.46
C ASP A 66 11.90 12.62 3.32
N PRO A 67 11.47 13.31 2.24
CA PRO A 67 10.16 13.94 2.04
C PRO A 67 9.11 13.02 1.35
N PHE A 68 9.35 11.72 1.32
CA PHE A 68 8.63 10.79 0.43
C PHE A 68 7.43 10.11 1.11
N THR A 69 6.90 10.69 2.19
CA THR A 69 5.91 10.05 3.06
C THR A 69 4.47 10.05 2.54
N GLY A 70 4.18 10.56 1.34
CA GLY A 70 2.81 10.60 0.79
C GLY A 70 2.44 9.35 -0.02
N SER A 71 1.22 8.85 0.15
CA SER A 71 0.55 7.96 -0.83
C SER A 71 -0.33 8.76 -1.79
N ILE A 72 -0.74 8.14 -2.90
CA ILE A 72 -1.60 8.76 -3.92
C ILE A 72 -3.03 9.03 -3.42
N ASP A 73 -3.49 8.24 -2.46
CA ASP A 73 -4.84 8.27 -1.89
C ASP A 73 -4.90 8.99 -0.53
N GLY A 74 -3.77 9.49 -0.02
CA GLY A 74 -3.70 10.40 1.13
C GLY A 74 -3.02 9.87 2.40
N PRO A 75 -3.13 8.59 2.78
CA PRO A 75 -2.40 8.05 3.93
C PRO A 75 -0.89 8.31 3.87
N SER A 76 -0.29 8.58 5.03
CA SER A 76 1.16 8.73 5.14
C SER A 76 1.85 7.37 5.20
N ARG A 77 3.03 7.25 4.62
CA ARG A 77 3.84 6.01 4.64
C ARG A 77 4.85 6.02 5.78
N PRO A 78 5.11 4.89 6.46
CA PRO A 78 4.32 3.66 6.45
C PRO A 78 3.07 3.74 7.32
N GLN A 79 2.06 2.91 7.06
CA GLN A 79 0.98 2.60 8.00
C GLN A 79 1.20 1.27 8.74
N GLY A 80 2.06 0.39 8.21
CA GLY A 80 2.42 -0.91 8.79
C GLY A 80 3.90 -1.01 9.17
N GLY A 81 4.46 -2.21 9.01
CA GLY A 81 5.86 -2.51 9.27
C GLY A 81 6.83 -1.90 8.26
N ALA A 82 6.37 -1.62 7.04
CA ALA A 82 7.16 -0.99 6.00
C ALA A 82 6.26 -0.24 5.01
N TRP A 83 6.82 0.24 3.90
CA TRP A 83 6.02 0.90 2.87
C TRP A 83 5.37 -0.15 1.99
N ASP A 84 4.16 0.12 1.52
CA ASP A 84 3.56 -0.72 0.50
C ASP A 84 4.21 -0.46 -0.87
N ILE A 85 4.41 -1.53 -1.64
CA ILE A 85 4.92 -1.43 -3.00
C ILE A 85 3.83 -0.87 -3.91
N GLY A 86 4.10 0.28 -4.53
CA GLY A 86 3.17 0.96 -5.44
C GLY A 86 2.83 2.37 -4.96
N ALA A 87 1.80 2.98 -5.53
CA ALA A 87 1.42 4.37 -5.23
C ALA A 87 0.46 4.51 -4.03
N TYR A 88 -0.26 3.45 -3.70
CA TYR A 88 -1.22 3.38 -2.60
C TYR A 88 -0.56 2.90 -1.31
N GLU A 89 -1.18 3.22 -0.18
CA GLU A 89 -0.79 2.70 1.13
C GLU A 89 -2.03 2.09 1.78
N ASN A 90 -1.99 0.79 2.04
CA ASN A 90 -3.08 0.05 2.61
C ASN A 90 -3.21 0.39 4.10
N VAL A 91 -4.29 1.08 4.40
CA VAL A 91 -4.77 1.26 5.77
C VAL A 91 -5.66 0.07 6.15
N THR A 92 -5.14 -1.16 6.22
CA THR A 92 -5.77 -2.17 7.09
C THR A 92 -5.61 -1.64 8.50
N ARG A 93 -6.53 -0.75 8.86
CA ARG A 93 -6.63 -0.16 10.17
C ARG A 93 -6.53 -1.33 11.14
N GLU A 94 -5.66 -1.21 12.13
CA GLU A 94 -6.04 -1.71 13.44
C GLU A 94 -7.29 -0.92 13.86
N ASN A 95 -8.44 -1.22 13.26
CA ASN A 95 -9.76 -0.87 13.76
C ASN A 95 -9.99 -1.76 14.99
N THR A 96 -9.20 -1.60 16.03
CA THR A 96 -9.88 -1.50 17.30
C THR A 96 -10.44 -0.08 17.27
N PRO A 97 -11.77 0.13 17.20
CA PRO A 97 -12.27 1.44 17.53
C PRO A 97 -11.61 1.82 18.85
N GLY A 98 -10.87 2.92 18.88
CA GLY A 98 -10.59 3.57 20.16
C GLY A 98 -11.93 3.67 20.90
N PRO A 99 -11.97 3.44 22.22
CA PRO A 99 -13.21 3.57 22.96
C PRO A 99 -13.90 4.86 22.54
N PRO A 100 -15.22 4.84 22.22
CA PRO A 100 -15.91 6.03 21.73
C PRO A 100 -15.62 7.21 22.65
N ASP A 101 -15.10 8.30 22.09
CA ASP A 101 -14.90 9.53 22.84
C ASP A 101 -16.26 9.98 23.40
N GLY A 102 -16.34 10.09 24.73
CA GLY A 102 -17.53 10.59 25.41
C GLY A 102 -18.43 9.56 26.10
N ILE A 103 -18.05 8.27 26.19
CA ILE A 103 -18.71 7.38 27.16
C ILE A 103 -18.07 7.57 28.54
N TYR A 104 -18.68 8.45 29.34
CA TYR A 104 -18.46 8.46 30.79
C TYR A 104 -19.45 7.52 31.45
N VAL A 105 -18.99 6.66 32.37
CA VAL A 105 -19.88 5.95 33.27
C VAL A 105 -20.57 7.00 34.14
N VAL A 106 -21.82 7.34 33.82
CA VAL A 106 -22.66 8.13 34.72
C VAL A 106 -23.02 7.20 35.87
N GLN A 107 -22.32 7.36 37.00
CA GLN A 107 -22.73 6.71 38.23
C GLN A 107 -24.02 7.40 38.70
N LEU A 108 -25.17 6.80 38.38
CA LEU A 108 -26.45 7.27 38.90
C LEU A 108 -26.48 7.04 40.43
N PRO A 109 -27.07 7.98 41.19
CA PRO A 109 -27.09 7.93 42.65
C PRO A 109 -27.81 6.70 43.21
#